data_AF-A0A0N4YUG8-F1
#
_entry.id   AF-A0A0N4YUG8-F1
#
_cell.length_a   1.000
_cell.length_b   1.000
_cell.length_c   1.000
_cell.angle_alpha   90.00
_cell.angle_beta   90.00
_cell.angle_gamma   90.00
#
_symmetry.space_group_name_H-M   'P 1'
#
loop_
_entity.id
_entity.type
_entity.pdbx_description
1 polymer ?
#
loop_
_entity_poly.entity_id
_entity_poly.type
_entity_poly.pdbx_seq_one_letter_code
_entity_poly.pdbx_strand_id
1 'polypeptide(L)' 'MNETIERDSTFVIRGYELRSAIIFVVAFIGVICNSFVALFTRRMKTMNNPFGWLTSSQATAEIVQCSVFAFYYAPMVFL' A
#
# COMPACT_ATOMS: atom_id res chain seq x y z
N MET A 1 -5.43 -35.54 18.21
CA MET A 1 -6.33 -34.39 18.45
C MET A 1 -5.55 -33.11 18.80
N ASN A 2 -4.47 -33.19 19.59
CA ASN A 2 -3.62 -32.02 19.88
C ASN A 2 -2.80 -31.55 18.66
N GLU A 3 -2.21 -32.49 17.92
CA GLU A 3 -1.40 -32.19 16.71
C GLU A 3 -2.21 -31.56 15.56
N THR A 4 -3.48 -31.93 15.43
CA THR A 4 -4.40 -31.36 14.42
C THR A 4 -4.76 -29.91 14.73
N ILE A 5 -4.91 -29.55 16.01
CA ILE A 5 -5.19 -28.16 16.43
C ILE A 5 -3.94 -27.28 16.27
N GLU A 6 -2.77 -27.81 16.58
CA GLU A 6 -1.49 -27.09 16.44
C GLU A 6 -1.17 -26.79 14.96
N ARG A 7 -1.45 -27.75 14.07
CA ARG A 7 -1.32 -27.58 12.61
C ARG A 7 -2.28 -26.53 12.04
N ASP A 8 -3.54 -26.53 12.48
CA ASP A 8 -4.55 -25.56 12.03
C ASP A 8 -4.17 -24.13 12.47
N SER A 9 -3.78 -23.96 13.74
CA SER A 9 -3.33 -22.68 14.29
C SER A 9 -2.11 -22.13 13.55
N THR A 10 -1.14 -23.00 13.23
CA THR A 10 0.07 -22.60 12.49
C THR A 10 -0.25 -22.18 11.05
N PHE A 11 -1.17 -22.88 10.39
CA PHE A 11 -1.62 -22.52 9.04
C PHE A 11 -2.32 -21.16 9.02
N VAL A 12 -3.18 -20.91 9.99
CA VAL A 12 -3.91 -19.65 10.16
C VAL A 12 -2.94 -18.48 10.38
N ILE A 13 -1.97 -18.61 11.30
CA ILE A 13 -0.97 -17.55 11.54
C ILE A 13 -0.16 -17.25 10.29
N ARG A 14 0.40 -18.27 9.62
CA ARG A 14 1.15 -18.05 8.36
C ARG A 14 0.31 -17.38 7.27
N GLY A 15 -0.99 -17.64 7.25
CA GLY A 15 -1.93 -16.97 6.36
C GLY A 15 -2.01 -15.46 6.62
N TYR A 16 -2.04 -15.04 7.87
CA TYR A 16 -2.04 -13.62 8.26
C TYR A 16 -0.70 -12.94 7.94
N GLU A 17 0.42 -13.60 8.22
CA GLU A 17 1.77 -13.08 7.91
C GLU A 17 1.96 -12.84 6.41
N LEU A 18 1.53 -13.79 5.56
CA LEU A 18 1.65 -13.64 4.12
C LEU A 18 0.77 -12.50 3.59
N ARG A 19 -0.46 -12.39 4.09
CA ARG A 19 -1.40 -11.34 3.67
C ARG A 19 -0.89 -9.96 4.02
N SER A 20 -0.46 -9.75 5.27
CA SER A 20 0.07 -8.46 5.72
C SER A 20 1.34 -8.09 4.96
N ALA A 21 2.24 -9.04 4.70
CA ALA A 21 3.45 -8.80 3.91
C ALA A 21 3.13 -8.36 2.47
N ILE A 22 2.17 -9.02 1.80
CA ILE A 22 1.75 -8.65 0.44
C ILE A 22 1.16 -7.23 0.44
N ILE A 23 0.25 -6.94 1.37
CA ILE A 23 -0.37 -5.61 1.47
C ILE A 23 0.70 -4.54 1.71
N PHE A 24 1.62 -4.79 2.64
CA PHE A 24 2.69 -3.85 2.96
C PHE A 24 3.57 -3.55 1.73
N VAL A 25 4.04 -4.59 1.02
CA VAL A 25 4.91 -4.42 -0.15
C VAL A 25 4.19 -3.66 -1.27
N VAL A 26 2.95 -4.05 -1.60
CA VAL A 26 2.17 -3.38 -2.66
C VAL A 26 1.90 -1.92 -2.29
N ALA A 27 1.47 -1.66 -1.06
CA ALA A 27 1.19 -0.32 -0.59
C ALA A 27 2.45 0.55 -0.54
N PHE A 28 3.58 0.01 -0.06
CA PHE A 28 4.85 0.73 0.00
C PHE A 28 5.37 1.11 -1.40
N ILE A 29 5.32 0.19 -2.37
CA ILE A 29 5.63 0.49 -3.77
C ILE A 29 4.68 1.56 -4.31
N GLY A 30 3.38 1.47 -3.99
CA GLY A 30 2.38 2.47 -4.33
C GLY A 30 2.72 3.88 -3.83
N VAL A 31 3.20 4.01 -2.59
CA VAL A 31 3.68 5.30 -2.04
C VAL A 31 4.84 5.85 -2.87
N ILE A 32 5.83 5.01 -3.20
CA ILE A 32 7.00 5.44 -3.99
C ILE A 32 6.58 5.90 -5.38
N CYS A 33 5.84 5.07 -6.12
CA CYS A 33 5.44 5.36 -7.49
C CYS A 33 4.55 6.61 -7.58
N ASN A 34 3.54 6.73 -6.71
CA ASN A 34 2.67 7.90 -6.73
C ASN A 34 3.40 9.18 -6.26
N SER A 35 4.40 9.06 -5.39
CA SER A 35 5.28 10.19 -5.04
C SER A 35 6.07 10.67 -6.25
N PHE A 36 6.61 9.76 -7.06
CA PHE A 36 7.25 10.12 -8.33
C PHE A 36 6.26 10.82 -9.26
N VAL A 37 5.07 10.28 -9.47
CA VAL A 37 4.04 10.92 -10.31
C VAL A 37 3.75 12.34 -9.83
N ALA A 38 3.48 12.53 -8.54
CA ALA A 38 3.20 13.86 -7.97
C ALA A 38 4.38 14.83 -8.17
N LEU A 39 5.63 14.36 -8.03
CA LEU A 39 6.83 15.18 -8.26
C LEU A 39 7.00 15.54 -9.75
N PHE A 40 6.85 14.58 -10.65
CA PHE A 40 6.97 14.79 -12.09
C PHE A 40 5.90 15.76 -12.61
N THR A 41 4.66 15.59 -12.16
CA THR A 41 3.56 16.48 -12.53
C THR A 41 3.78 17.92 -12.06
N ARG A 42 4.44 18.12 -10.90
CA ARG A 42 4.82 19.46 -10.43
C ARG A 42 6.03 20.06 -11.14
N ARG A 43 6.95 19.22 -11.66
CA ARG A 43 8.20 19.67 -12.29
C ARG A 43 8.05 19.96 -13.78
N MET A 44 7.17 19.27 -14.48
CA MET A 44 6.99 19.43 -15.92
C MET A 44 6.04 20.60 -16.25
N LYS A 45 6.57 21.66 -16.87
CA LYS A 45 5.76 22.81 -17.34
C LYS A 45 4.66 22.40 -18.31
N THR A 46 4.88 21.34 -19.10
CA THR A 46 3.87 20.76 -20.01
C THR A 46 2.64 20.22 -19.28
N MET A 47 2.76 19.84 -18.00
CA MET A 47 1.63 19.38 -17.18
C MET A 47 0.93 20.52 -16.42
N ASN A 48 1.27 21.79 -16.65
CA ASN A 48 0.55 22.92 -16.05
C ASN A 48 -0.76 23.23 -16.79
N ASN A 49 -1.63 22.23 -16.83
CA ASN A 49 -2.95 22.23 -17.47
C ASN A 49 -3.91 21.44 -16.55
N PRO A 50 -5.26 21.60 -16.64
CA PRO A 50 -6.19 20.93 -15.72
C PRO A 50 -5.99 19.40 -15.60
N PHE A 51 -5.53 18.74 -16.68
CA PHE A 51 -5.16 17.33 -16.63
C PHE A 51 -4.02 17.04 -15.65
N GLY A 52 -2.95 17.85 -15.65
CA GLY A 52 -1.86 17.65 -14.68
C GLY A 52 -2.28 17.98 -13.25
N TRP A 53 -3.15 18.98 -13.05
CA TRP A 53 -3.73 19.21 -11.72
C TRP A 53 -4.53 18.00 -11.22
N LEU A 54 -5.34 17.40 -12.10
CA LEU A 54 -6.10 16.18 -11.80
C LEU A 54 -5.15 15.01 -11.47
N THR A 55 -4.15 14.76 -12.31
CA THR A 55 -3.16 13.69 -12.08
C THR A 55 -2.40 13.88 -10.77
N SER A 56 -2.00 15.12 -10.44
CA SER A 56 -1.33 15.40 -9.17
C SER A 56 -2.25 15.17 -7.97
N SER A 57 -3.54 15.50 -8.09
CA SER A 57 -4.53 15.25 -7.04
C SER A 57 -4.76 13.75 -6.85
N GLN A 58 -4.92 12.99 -7.94
CA GLN A 58 -5.07 11.54 -7.89
C GLN A 58 -3.85 10.87 -7.26
N ALA A 59 -2.64 11.23 -7.70
CA ALA A 59 -1.41 10.70 -7.12
C ALA A 59 -1.30 11.03 -5.62
N THR A 60 -1.73 12.22 -5.20
CA THR A 60 -1.73 12.59 -3.77
C THR A 60 -2.71 11.72 -2.97
N ALA A 61 -3.92 11.48 -3.49
CA ALA A 61 -4.90 10.61 -2.84
C ALA A 61 -4.38 9.16 -2.72
N GLU A 62 -3.76 8.64 -3.78
CA GLU A 62 -3.15 7.31 -3.77
C GLU A 62 -1.97 7.23 -2.79
N ILE A 63 -1.13 8.27 -2.66
CA ILE A 63 -0.07 8.30 -1.63
C ILE A 63 -0.67 8.16 -0.22
N VAL A 64 -1.73 8.91 0.08
CA VAL A 64 -2.39 8.86 1.40
C VAL A 64 -3.00 7.48 1.61
N GLN A 65 -3.74 6.96 0.64
CA GLN A 65 -4.36 5.64 0.74
C GLN A 65 -3.31 4.53 0.92
N CYS A 66 -2.28 4.50 0.08
CA CYS A 66 -1.19 3.54 0.20
C CYS A 66 -0.44 3.69 1.53
N SER A 67 -0.28 4.90 2.06
CA SER A 67 0.34 5.10 3.39
C SER A 67 -0.52 4.51 4.50
N VAL A 68 -1.83 4.71 4.46
CA VAL A 68 -2.78 4.09 5.43
C VAL A 68 -2.73 2.56 5.33
N PHE A 69 -2.70 2.02 4.12
CA PHE A 69 -2.60 0.58 3.94
C PHE A 69 -1.27 -0.01 4.43
N ALA A 70 -0.16 0.68 4.18
CA ALA A 70 1.17 0.23 4.59
C ALA A 70 1.39 0.34 6.11
N PHE A 71 1.01 1.47 6.72
CA PHE A 71 1.39 1.76 8.12
C PHE A 71 0.29 1.52 9.14
N TYR A 72 -0.97 1.37 8.72
CA TYR A 72 -2.09 1.10 9.62
C TYR A 72 -2.73 -0.26 9.36
N TYR A 73 -3.13 -0.53 8.12
CA TYR A 73 -3.87 -1.75 7.80
C TYR A 73 -2.97 -3.01 7.82
N ALA A 74 -1.79 -2.98 7.20
CA ALA A 74 -0.90 -4.14 7.19
C ALA A 74 -0.46 -4.59 8.61
N PRO A 75 -0.06 -3.70 9.53
CA PRO A 75 0.21 -4.08 10.93
C PRO A 75 -1.02 -4.64 11.64
N MET A 76 -2.22 -4.08 11.39
CA MET A 76 -3.47 -4.56 11.97
C MET A 76 -3.84 -5.97 11.48
N VAL A 77 -3.45 -6.36 10.26
CA VAL A 77 -3.69 -7.71 9.72
C VAL A 77 -2.66 -8.72 10.24
N PHE A 78 -1.49 -8.26 10.68
CA PHE A 78 -0.43 -9.10 11.24
C PHE A 78 -0.66 -9.42 12.72
N LEU A 79 -1.23 -8.47 13.48
CA LEU A 79 -1.60 -8.60 14.89
C LEU A 79 -2.87 -9.44 15.08
#